data_AF-U4QM31-F1
#
_entry.id   AF-U4QM31-F1
#
_cell.length_a   1.000
_cell.length_b   1.000
_cell.length_c   1.000
_cell.angle_alpha   90.00
_cell.angle_beta   90.00
_cell.angle_gamma   90.00
#
_symmetry.space_group_name_H-M   'P 1'
#
loop_
_entity.id
_entity.type
_entity.pdbx_description
1 polymer ?
#
loop_
_entity_poly.entity_id
_entity_poly.type
_entity_poly.pdbx_seq_one_letter_code
_entity_poly.pdbx_strand_id
1 'polypeptide(L)'
;MLKAIHKYVKGYYWRVFCLFPILAICLIVVFLPRSVPNYYIVPAIAFGLAIQNASFSKIEGMGYNNAFTTGNLKKSVVAWSAFFFGEDKSQHTAAVNYMLLVISFGIGAIVSAFLQKFLILS
;
A
#
# COMPACT_ATOMS: atom_id res chain seq x y z
N MET A 1 13.26 7.36 12.13
CA MET A 1 13.52 6.69 10.83
C MET A 1 13.02 7.50 9.63
N LEU A 2 11.71 7.77 9.49
CA LEU A 2 11.15 8.52 8.34
C LEU A 2 11.81 9.88 8.10
N LYS A 3 12.01 10.67 9.17
CA LYS A 3 12.73 11.95 9.12
C LYS A 3 14.18 11.80 8.63
N ALA A 4 14.83 10.68 8.94
CA ALA A 4 16.18 10.39 8.46
C ALA A 4 16.17 10.06 6.97
N ILE A 5 15.25 9.19 6.51
CA ILE A 5 15.10 8.85 5.09
C ILE A 5 14.81 10.11 4.26
N HIS A 6 13.87 10.95 4.71
CA HIS A 6 13.56 12.22 4.04
C HIS A 6 14.74 13.19 4.01
N LYS A 7 15.60 13.19 5.04
CA LYS A 7 16.81 14.01 5.10
C LYS A 7 17.87 13.55 4.09
N TYR A 8 18.04 12.24 3.91
CA TYR A 8 19.03 11.67 3.00
C TYR A 8 18.54 11.62 1.54
N VAL A 9 17.24 11.43 1.32
CA VAL A 9 16.62 11.37 0.00
C VAL A 9 15.82 12.64 -0.25
N LYS A 10 16.49 13.67 -0.78
CA LYS A 10 15.82 14.90 -1.24
C LYS A 10 15.27 14.67 -2.66
N GLY A 11 13.98 14.35 -2.75
CA GLY A 11 13.29 14.22 -4.04
C GLY A 11 11.79 13.97 -3.88
N TYR A 12 11.00 14.23 -4.93
CA TYR A 12 9.54 14.03 -4.93
C TYR A 12 9.15 12.57 -4.61
N TYR A 13 9.99 11.61 -4.99
CA TYR A 13 9.77 10.18 -4.84
C TYR A 13 10.39 9.56 -3.58
N TRP A 14 10.80 10.36 -2.59
CA TRP A 14 11.49 9.85 -1.38
C TRP A 14 10.71 8.75 -0.65
N ARG A 15 9.37 8.78 -0.71
CA ARG A 15 8.49 7.76 -0.11
C ARG A 15 8.68 6.38 -0.72
N VAL A 16 9.00 6.30 -2.02
CA VAL A 16 9.25 5.02 -2.73
C VAL A 16 10.41 4.26 -2.08
N PHE A 17 11.41 4.97 -1.55
CA PHE A 17 12.52 4.32 -0.83
C PHE A 17 12.08 3.61 0.45
N CYS A 18 10.93 3.98 1.03
CA CYS A 18 10.37 3.28 2.18
C CYS A 18 9.81 1.89 1.83
N LEU A 19 9.79 1.49 0.56
CA LEU A 19 9.46 0.13 0.11
C LEU A 19 10.64 -0.84 0.24
N PHE A 20 11.89 -0.37 0.14
CA PHE A 20 13.06 -1.25 0.20
C PHE A 20 13.17 -2.08 1.49
N PRO A 21 12.91 -1.53 2.69
CA PRO A 21 12.98 -2.31 3.92
C PRO A 21 12.03 -3.50 3.93
N ILE A 22 10.77 -3.31 3.54
CA ILE A 22 9.79 -4.42 3.51
C ILE A 22 10.16 -5.44 2.42
N LEU A 23 10.65 -4.99 1.25
CA LEU A 23 11.10 -5.90 0.18
C LEU A 23 12.27 -6.77 0.65
N ALA A 24 13.26 -6.17 1.33
CA ALA A 24 14.37 -6.92 1.90
C ALA A 24 13.92 -7.92 2.96
N ILE A 25 13.01 -7.53 3.85
CA ILE A 25 12.44 -8.43 4.86
C ILE A 25 11.71 -9.59 4.20
N CYS A 26 10.83 -9.33 3.23
CA CYS A 26 10.12 -10.39 2.50
C CYS A 26 11.08 -11.33 1.77
N LEU A 27 12.11 -10.79 1.11
CA LEU A 27 13.13 -11.58 0.42
C LEU A 27 13.82 -12.55 1.40
N ILE A 28 14.29 -12.04 2.54
CA ILE A 28 14.93 -12.87 3.58
C ILE A 28 13.98 -13.96 4.06
N VAL A 29 12.71 -13.61 4.33
CA VAL A 29 11.70 -14.55 4.83
C VAL A 29 11.43 -15.69 3.85
N VAL A 30 11.44 -15.43 2.54
CA VAL A 30 11.25 -16.47 1.51
C VAL A 30 12.35 -17.54 1.55
N PHE A 31 13.58 -17.17 1.94
CA PHE A 31 14.71 -18.11 2.04
C PHE A 31 14.87 -18.77 3.41
N LEU A 32 14.06 -18.41 4.41
CA LEU A 32 14.15 -19.03 5.73
C LEU A 32 13.57 -20.45 5.72
N PRO A 33 14.21 -21.41 6.41
CA PRO A 33 13.67 -22.75 6.53
C PRO A 33 12.41 -22.74 7.39
N ARG A 34 11.46 -23.64 7.09
CA ARG A 34 10.18 -23.76 7.83
C ARG A 34 10.34 -24.09 9.32
N SER A 35 11.54 -24.46 9.77
CA SER A 35 11.87 -24.67 11.18
C SER A 35 11.96 -23.36 11.98
N VAL A 36 12.14 -22.21 11.33
CA VAL A 36 12.20 -20.91 12.01
C VAL A 36 10.82 -20.53 12.53
N PRO A 37 10.66 -20.31 13.84
CA PRO A 37 9.36 -19.94 14.41
C PRO A 37 8.84 -18.59 13.91
N ASN A 38 7.53 -18.51 13.64
CA ASN A 38 6.87 -17.30 13.16
C ASN A 38 7.01 -16.09 14.11
N TYR A 39 7.21 -16.30 15.42
CA TYR A 39 7.34 -15.19 16.37
C TYR A 39 8.61 -14.34 16.14
N TYR A 40 9.62 -14.86 15.42
CA TYR A 40 10.77 -14.07 14.96
C TYR A 40 10.48 -13.30 13.67
N ILE A 41 9.63 -13.86 12.80
CA ILE A 41 9.34 -13.34 11.46
C ILE A 41 8.29 -12.20 11.53
N VAL A 42 7.24 -12.40 12.32
CA VAL A 42 6.10 -11.49 12.42
C VAL A 42 6.51 -10.08 12.84
N PRO A 43 7.35 -9.85 13.87
CA PRO A 43 7.78 -8.50 14.25
C PRO A 43 8.53 -7.77 13.13
N ALA A 44 9.38 -8.46 12.37
CA ALA A 44 10.12 -7.86 11.26
C ALA A 44 9.15 -7.41 10.15
N ILE A 45 8.23 -8.29 9.72
CA ILE A 45 7.22 -7.93 8.72
C ILE A 45 6.33 -6.78 9.22
N ALA A 46 5.88 -6.85 10.48
CA ALA A 46 5.05 -5.80 11.09
C ALA A 46 5.78 -4.44 11.11
N PHE A 47 7.08 -4.43 11.40
CA PHE A 47 7.90 -3.23 11.34
C PHE A 47 7.95 -2.63 9.93
N GLY A 48 8.20 -3.46 8.91
CA GLY A 48 8.18 -3.02 7.51
C GLY A 48 6.82 -2.46 7.08
N LEU A 49 5.73 -3.11 7.49
CA LEU A 49 4.36 -2.64 7.24
C LEU A 49 4.07 -1.32 7.96
N ALA A 50 4.55 -1.14 9.20
CA ALA A 50 4.38 0.11 9.95
C ALA A 50 5.07 1.28 9.25
N ILE A 51 6.28 1.07 8.70
CA ILE A 51 6.99 2.06 7.89
C ILE A 51 6.17 2.41 6.65
N GLN A 52 5.67 1.41 5.93
CA GLN A 52 4.84 1.66 4.75
C GLN A 52 3.58 2.45 5.12
N ASN A 53 2.83 2.02 6.12
CA ASN A 53 1.62 2.71 6.60
C ASN A 53 1.89 4.18 6.95
N ALA A 54 2.99 4.45 7.65
CA ALA A 54 3.34 5.83 8.00
C ALA A 54 3.79 6.67 6.79
N SER A 55 4.51 6.06 5.83
CA SER A 55 5.06 6.75 4.64
C SER A 55 4.00 7.03 3.57
N PHE A 56 3.06 6.10 3.42
CA PHE A 56 2.07 6.02 2.36
C PHE A 56 0.66 6.12 2.95
N SER A 57 0.43 7.18 3.73
CA SER A 57 -0.86 7.45 4.37
C SER A 57 -1.66 8.56 3.68
N LYS A 58 -1.04 9.33 2.76
CA LYS A 58 -1.67 10.49 2.10
C LYS A 58 -1.30 10.63 0.63
N ILE A 59 -2.28 10.91 -0.21
CA ILE A 59 -2.12 11.36 -1.61
C ILE A 59 -2.69 12.78 -1.68
N GLU A 60 -1.90 13.75 -2.14
CA GLU A 60 -2.33 15.16 -2.24
C GLU A 60 -2.95 15.72 -0.95
N GLY A 61 -2.42 15.32 0.21
CA GLY A 61 -2.93 15.71 1.53
C GLY A 61 -4.14 14.90 2.01
N MET A 62 -4.82 14.18 1.12
CA MET A 62 -5.96 13.31 1.43
C MET A 62 -5.49 11.97 2.01
N GLY A 63 -6.03 11.62 3.18
CA GLY A 63 -5.68 10.37 3.85
C GLY A 63 -6.26 9.16 3.14
N TYR A 64 -5.43 8.16 2.84
CA TYR A 64 -5.85 6.86 2.31
C TYR A 64 -5.27 5.72 3.16
N ASN A 65 -5.78 4.52 2.94
CA ASN A 65 -5.27 3.31 3.58
C ASN A 65 -4.50 2.48 2.54
N ASN A 66 -3.22 2.22 2.76
CA ASN A 66 -2.43 1.43 1.80
C ASN A 66 -2.60 -0.08 1.95
N ALA A 67 -3.08 -0.55 3.10
CA ALA A 67 -3.17 -1.98 3.43
C ALA A 67 -4.59 -2.53 3.19
N PHE A 68 -5.62 -1.68 3.34
CA PHE A 68 -7.03 -2.07 3.25
C PHE A 68 -7.79 -1.26 2.20
N THR A 69 -8.49 -1.99 1.32
CA THR A 69 -9.22 -1.39 0.18
C THR A 69 -10.61 -0.89 0.54
N THR A 70 -11.31 -1.54 1.47
CA THR A 70 -12.70 -1.21 1.82
C THR A 70 -12.86 0.25 2.26
N GLY A 71 -11.91 0.76 3.05
CA GLY A 71 -11.92 2.16 3.48
C GLY A 71 -11.73 3.14 2.31
N ASN A 72 -10.88 2.79 1.35
CA ASN A 72 -10.68 3.61 0.14
C ASN A 72 -11.88 3.52 -0.81
N LEU A 73 -12.51 2.35 -0.92
CA LEU A 73 -13.74 2.17 -1.72
C LEU A 73 -14.87 3.06 -1.19
N LYS A 74 -15.09 3.07 0.13
CA LYS A 74 -16.08 3.99 0.73
C LYS A 74 -15.79 5.45 0.38
N LYS A 75 -14.53 5.89 0.51
CA LYS A 75 -14.12 7.26 0.17
C LYS A 75 -14.29 7.56 -1.31
N SER A 76 -13.97 6.61 -2.20
CA SER A 76 -14.20 6.71 -3.64
C SER A 76 -15.69 6.92 -3.96
N VAL A 77 -16.57 6.09 -3.40
CA VAL A 77 -18.02 6.18 -3.64
C VAL A 77 -18.58 7.50 -3.12
N VAL A 78 -18.16 7.96 -1.94
CA VAL A 78 -18.59 9.25 -1.39
C VAL A 78 -18.13 10.41 -2.27
N ALA A 79 -16.87 10.41 -2.72
CA ALA A 79 -16.34 11.49 -3.57
C ALA A 79 -17.00 11.50 -4.95
N TRP A 80 -17.26 10.33 -5.56
CA TRP A 80 -18.01 10.24 -6.81
C TRP A 80 -19.46 10.70 -6.65
N SER A 81 -20.11 10.32 -5.55
CA SER A 81 -21.47 10.78 -5.25
C SER A 81 -21.53 12.30 -5.11
N ALA A 82 -20.59 12.90 -4.38
CA ALA A 82 -20.48 14.34 -4.24
C ALA A 82 -20.19 15.05 -5.58
N PHE A 83 -19.42 14.44 -6.48
CA PHE A 83 -19.12 15.00 -7.80
C PHE A 83 -20.31 14.94 -8.77
N PHE A 84 -21.08 13.85 -8.77
CA PHE A 84 -22.21 13.68 -9.70
C PHE A 84 -23.51 14.29 -9.19
N PHE A 85 -23.75 14.24 -7.88
CA PHE A 85 -25.00 14.69 -7.25
C PHE A 85 -24.85 15.96 -6.41
N GLY A 86 -23.62 16.37 -6.09
CA GLY A 86 -23.33 17.62 -5.39
C GLY A 86 -22.77 18.70 -6.32
N GLU A 87 -22.72 19.94 -5.84
CA GLU A 87 -22.20 21.08 -6.60
C GLU A 87 -20.66 21.19 -6.56
N ASP A 88 -19.99 20.37 -5.74
CA ASP A 88 -18.54 20.45 -5.52
C ASP A 88 -17.73 19.64 -6.54
N LYS A 89 -17.46 20.27 -7.68
CA LYS A 89 -16.62 19.69 -8.74
C LYS A 89 -15.15 19.50 -8.34
N SER A 90 -14.71 20.07 -7.21
CA SER A 90 -13.34 19.88 -6.72
C SER A 90 -13.05 18.45 -6.24
N GLN A 91 -14.10 17.65 -5.98
CA GLN A 91 -13.98 16.25 -5.54
C GLN A 91 -13.59 15.26 -6.65
N HIS A 92 -13.58 15.68 -7.92
CA HIS A 92 -13.27 14.80 -9.05
C HIS A 92 -11.90 14.11 -8.90
N THR A 93 -10.87 14.89 -8.60
CA THR A 93 -9.50 14.38 -8.43
C THR A 93 -9.43 13.39 -7.27
N ALA A 94 -10.11 13.67 -6.15
CA ALA A 94 -10.22 12.76 -5.02
C ALA A 94 -10.90 11.45 -5.40
N ALA A 95 -12.03 11.53 -6.10
CA ALA A 95 -12.81 10.39 -6.56
C ALA A 95 -11.98 9.48 -7.48
N VAL A 96 -11.29 10.07 -8.47
CA VAL A 96 -10.38 9.33 -9.36
C VAL A 96 -9.22 8.71 -8.59
N ASN A 97 -8.57 9.44 -7.68
CA ASN A 97 -7.45 8.92 -6.90
C ASN A 97 -7.83 7.72 -6.04
N TYR A 98 -8.96 7.79 -5.30
CA TYR A 98 -9.43 6.64 -4.51
C TYR A 98 -9.88 5.47 -5.39
N MET A 99 -10.48 5.74 -6.55
CA MET A 99 -10.86 4.70 -7.50
C MET A 99 -9.64 3.97 -8.06
N LEU A 100 -8.61 4.71 -8.47
CA LEU A 100 -7.34 4.14 -8.94
C LEU A 100 -6.68 3.28 -7.87
N LEU A 101 -6.71 3.69 -6.60
CA LEU A 101 -6.23 2.87 -5.48
C LEU A 101 -7.00 1.55 -5.37
N VAL A 102 -8.33 1.58 -5.46
CA VAL A 102 -9.18 0.38 -5.38
C VAL A 102 -8.89 -0.57 -6.53
N ILE A 103 -8.83 -0.06 -7.76
CA ILE A 103 -8.56 -0.85 -8.97
C ILE A 103 -7.16 -1.47 -8.88
N SER A 104 -6.15 -0.68 -8.51
CA SER A 104 -4.76 -1.15 -8.38
C SER A 104 -4.65 -2.30 -7.37
N PHE A 105 -5.35 -2.20 -6.24
CA PHE A 105 -5.39 -3.28 -5.26
C PHE A 105 -6.09 -4.53 -5.81
N GLY A 106 -7.22 -4.36 -6.50
CA GLY A 106 -7.94 -5.47 -7.14
C GLY A 106 -7.09 -6.20 -8.17
N ILE A 107 -6.37 -5.46 -9.03
CA ILE A 107 -5.42 -6.02 -9.99
C ILE A 107 -4.31 -6.79 -9.25
N GLY A 108 -3.73 -6.20 -8.21
CA GLY A 108 -2.70 -6.86 -7.40
C GLY A 108 -3.18 -8.18 -6.78
N ALA A 109 -4.40 -8.23 -6.26
CA ALA A 109 -4.99 -9.44 -5.71
C ALA A 109 -5.20 -10.53 -6.77
N ILE A 110 -5.69 -10.15 -7.95
CA ILE A 110 -5.89 -11.06 -9.09
C ILE A 110 -4.54 -11.62 -9.56
N VAL A 111 -3.55 -10.76 -9.77
CA VAL A 111 -2.19 -11.17 -10.18
C VAL A 111 -1.58 -12.11 -9.13
N SER A 112 -1.73 -11.81 -7.84
CA SER A 112 -1.25 -12.66 -6.75
C SER A 112 -1.90 -14.05 -6.78
N ALA A 113 -3.21 -14.13 -7.00
CA ALA A 113 -3.93 -15.41 -7.10
C ALA A 113 -3.43 -16.26 -8.27
N PHE A 114 -3.20 -15.65 -9.44
CA PHE A 114 -2.63 -16.35 -10.59
C PHE A 114 -1.19 -16.81 -10.34
N LEU A 115 -0.36 -15.96 -9.73
CA LEU A 115 1.03 -16.30 -9.41
C LEU A 115 1.12 -17.43 -8.37
N GLN A 116 0.27 -17.41 -7.34
CA GLN A 116 0.20 -18.47 -6.35
C GLN A 116 -0.22 -19.80 -6.99
N LYS A 117 -1.22 -19.79 -7.88
CA LYS A 117 -1.61 -20.98 -8.62
C LYS A 117 -0.45 -21.50 -9.46
N PHE A 118 0.25 -20.62 -10.18
CA PHE A 118 1.43 -21.01 -10.96
C PHE A 118 2.49 -21.68 -10.08
N LEU A 119 2.93 -21.03 -8.99
CA LEU A 119 4.01 -21.51 -8.12
C LEU A 119 3.68 -22.79 -7.32
N ILE A 120 2.41 -23.07 -7.06
CA ILE A 120 1.99 -24.28 -6.32
C ILE A 120 1.72 -25.45 -7.27
N LEU A 121 1.25 -25.19 -8.51
CA LEU A 121 0.99 -26.24 -9.50
C LEU A 121 2.21 -26.59 -10.38
N SER A 122 3.23 -25.74 -10.45
CA SER A 122 4.52 -26.00 -11.12
C SER A 122 5.48 -26.76 -10.21
#